data_AF-A0A5C7T8R2-F1
#
_entry.id   AF-A0A5C7T8R2-F1
#
_cell.length_a   1.000
_cell.length_b   1.000
_cell.length_c   1.000
_cell.angle_alpha   90.00
_cell.angle_beta   90.00
_cell.angle_gamma   90.00
#
_symmetry.space_group_name_H-M   'P 1'
#
loop_
_entity.id
_entity.type
_entity.pdbx_description
1 polymer ?
#
loop_
_entity_poly.entity_id
_entity_poly.type
_entity_poly.pdbx_seq_one_letter_code
_entity_poly.pdbx_strand_id
1 'polypeptide(L)'
;VQTGNAAVGIIALSLALNPTLAAQGGYTLIDAGLHEPLEQGFMLTRAAAGKPLATAFAEFIGSESARAVLRRYGFELPAVSAGR
;
A
#
# COMPACT_ATOMS: atom_id res chain seq x y z
N VAL A 1 -18.93 -7.09 -3.40
CA VAL A 1 -19.17 -5.72 -2.94
C VAL A 1 -19.43 -4.77 -4.09
N GLN A 2 -18.44 -4.40 -4.92
CA GLN A 2 -18.65 -3.40 -6.00
C GLN A 2 -19.75 -3.77 -7.01
N THR A 3 -19.86 -5.04 -7.39
CA THR A 3 -20.91 -5.53 -8.30
C THR A 3 -22.24 -5.85 -7.61
N GLY A 4 -22.34 -5.70 -6.28
CA GLY A 4 -23.50 -6.13 -5.48
C GLY A 4 -23.53 -7.62 -5.13
N ASN A 5 -22.64 -8.46 -5.68
CA ASN A 5 -22.65 -9.92 -5.44
C ASN A 5 -22.29 -10.35 -4.01
N ALA A 6 -21.81 -9.43 -3.17
CA ALA A 6 -21.55 -9.67 -1.76
C ALA A 6 -21.88 -8.40 -0.97
N ALA A 7 -22.62 -8.55 0.13
CA ALA A 7 -23.06 -7.44 0.96
C ALA A 7 -21.90 -6.77 1.73
N VAL A 8 -20.90 -7.56 2.15
CA VAL A 8 -19.68 -7.10 2.82
C VAL A 8 -18.48 -7.85 2.25
N GLY A 9 -17.30 -7.23 2.26
CA GLY A 9 -16.05 -7.85 1.85
C GLY A 9 -14.87 -7.29 2.62
N ILE A 10 -13.88 -8.14 2.90
CA ILE A 10 -12.58 -7.71 3.44
C ILE A 10 -11.71 -7.36 2.23
N ILE A 11 -11.29 -6.10 2.16
CA ILE A 11 -10.49 -5.54 1.07
C ILE A 11 -9.35 -4.70 1.63
N ALA A 12 -8.33 -4.42 0.80
CA ALA A 12 -7.29 -3.48 1.17
C ALA A 12 -7.86 -2.07 1.34
N LEU A 13 -7.42 -1.34 2.37
CA LEU A 13 -7.82 0.04 2.62
C LEU A 13 -7.54 0.96 1.41
N SER A 14 -6.46 0.70 0.67
CA SER A 14 -6.13 1.43 -0.55
C SER A 14 -7.21 1.36 -1.63
N LEU A 15 -7.94 0.25 -1.71
CA LEU A 15 -9.09 0.11 -2.60
C LEU A 15 -10.30 0.87 -2.06
N ALA A 16 -10.56 0.81 -0.75
CA ALA A 16 -11.66 1.55 -0.12
C ALA A 16 -11.49 3.08 -0.25
N LEU A 17 -10.26 3.57 -0.20
CA LEU A 17 -9.91 5.00 -0.38
C LEU A 17 -9.84 5.43 -1.85
N ASN A 18 -9.89 4.49 -2.80
CA ASN A 18 -9.94 4.84 -4.21
C ASN A 18 -11.23 5.63 -4.52
N PRO A 19 -11.18 6.75 -5.28
CA PRO A 19 -12.35 7.59 -5.52
C PRO A 19 -13.57 6.83 -6.07
N THR A 20 -13.34 5.84 -6.93
CA THR A 20 -14.42 5.05 -7.53
C THR A 20 -15.19 4.26 -6.49
N LEU A 21 -14.50 3.66 -5.51
CA LEU A 21 -15.15 2.82 -4.49
C LEU A 21 -15.61 3.65 -3.27
N ALA A 22 -14.84 4.67 -2.88
CA ALA A 22 -15.20 5.59 -1.81
C ALA A 22 -16.53 6.32 -2.07
N ALA A 23 -16.87 6.54 -3.35
CA ALA A 23 -18.16 7.12 -3.74
C ALA A 23 -19.35 6.15 -3.63
N GLN A 24 -19.10 4.85 -3.43
CA GLN A 24 -20.14 3.80 -3.48
C GLN A 24 -20.53 3.26 -2.10
N GLY A 25 -19.84 3.67 -1.03
CA GLY A 25 -20.16 3.22 0.33
C GLY A 25 -19.12 3.60 1.37
N GLY A 26 -19.29 3.07 2.57
CA GLY A 26 -18.36 3.24 3.69
C GLY A 26 -17.45 2.02 3.87
N TYR A 27 -16.45 2.19 4.73
CA TYR A 27 -15.62 1.11 5.24
C TYR A 27 -15.46 1.27 6.76
N THR A 28 -15.03 0.20 7.41
CA THR A 28 -14.53 0.23 8.78
C THR A 28 -13.23 -0.53 8.83
N LEU A 29 -12.31 -0.11 9.69
CA LEU A 29 -11.05 -0.84 9.89
C LEU A 29 -11.31 -2.09 10.72
N ILE A 30 -10.67 -3.19 10.35
CA ILE A 30 -10.54 -4.34 11.24
C ILE A 30 -9.56 -3.93 12.34
N ASP A 31 -9.88 -4.26 13.58
CA ASP A 31 -9.01 -4.00 14.71
C ASP A 31 -7.63 -4.64 14.46
N ALA A 32 -6.56 -3.86 14.64
CA ALA A 32 -5.19 -4.29 14.40
C ALA A 32 -4.76 -5.45 15.32
N GLY A 33 -5.41 -5.65 16.47
CA GLY A 33 -5.20 -6.81 17.34
C GLY A 33 -5.79 -8.13 16.82
N LEU A 34 -6.54 -8.09 15.71
CA LEU A 34 -7.17 -9.27 15.09
C LEU A 34 -6.38 -9.83 13.91
N HIS A 35 -5.25 -9.22 13.53
CA HIS A 35 -4.42 -9.69 12.43
C HIS A 35 -2.96 -9.30 12.62
N GLU A 36 -2.06 -10.05 11.99
CA GLU A 36 -0.67 -9.61 11.86
C GLU A 36 -0.56 -8.35 10.98
N PRO A 37 0.46 -7.50 11.18
CA PRO A 37 0.71 -6.37 10.30
C PRO A 37 0.87 -6.82 8.84
N LEU A 38 0.22 -6.08 7.93
CA LEU A 38 0.33 -6.33 6.49
C LEU A 38 1.56 -5.61 5.92
N GLU A 39 2.75 -6.15 6.22
CA GLU A 39 4.01 -5.59 5.74
C GLU A 39 4.17 -5.75 4.23
N GLN A 40 4.54 -4.66 3.57
CA GLN A 40 4.75 -4.63 2.12
C GLN A 40 6.12 -4.05 1.79
N GLY A 41 6.82 -4.72 0.88
CA GLY A 41 8.13 -4.30 0.41
C GLY A 41 8.30 -4.54 -1.08
N PHE A 42 9.36 -3.98 -1.63
CA PHE A 42 9.78 -4.21 -3.00
C PHE A 42 11.27 -4.54 -3.02
N MET A 43 11.73 -5.16 -4.10
CA MET A 43 13.14 -5.46 -4.30
C MET A 43 13.54 -5.32 -5.76
N LEU A 44 14.80 -4.97 -6.00
CA LEU A 44 15.40 -5.06 -7.33
C LEU A 44 15.77 -6.52 -7.62
N THR A 45 15.29 -7.03 -8.76
CA THR A 45 15.60 -8.40 -9.17
C THR A 45 16.97 -8.47 -9.83
N ARG A 46 17.54 -9.68 -9.95
CA ARG A 46 18.79 -9.90 -10.69
C ARG A 46 18.72 -9.42 -12.14
N ALA A 47 17.54 -9.49 -12.77
CA ALA A 47 17.32 -9.00 -14.13
C ALA A 47 17.38 -7.46 -14.24
N ALA A 48 17.36 -6.74 -13.12
CA ALA A 48 17.55 -5.30 -13.06
C ALA A 48 19.03 -4.88 -12.92
N ALA A 49 19.96 -5.83 -12.80
CA ALA A 49 21.39 -5.54 -12.69
C ALA A 49 21.86 -4.66 -13.86
N GLY A 50 22.55 -3.56 -13.52
CA GLY A 50 23.04 -2.60 -14.50
C GLY A 50 21.96 -1.79 -15.22
N LYS A 51 20.69 -1.82 -14.81
CA LYS A 51 19.60 -1.02 -15.40
C LYS A 51 19.37 0.25 -14.57
N PRO A 52 19.84 1.44 -15.02
CA PRO A 52 19.81 2.65 -14.19
C PRO A 52 18.40 3.09 -13.80
N LEU A 53 17.42 2.89 -14.69
CA LEU A 53 16.02 3.24 -14.42
C LEU A 53 15.41 2.40 -13.29
N ALA A 54 15.84 1.16 -13.10
CA ALA A 54 15.35 0.33 -12.01
C ALA A 54 15.83 0.88 -10.66
N THR A 55 17.11 1.24 -10.56
CA THR A 55 17.68 1.91 -9.39
C THR A 55 17.00 3.25 -9.12
N ALA A 56 16.85 4.09 -10.14
CA ALA A 56 16.20 5.39 -10.00
C ALA A 56 14.74 5.26 -9.53
N PHE A 57 14.01 4.25 -10.01
CA PHE A 57 12.65 3.98 -9.53
C PHE A 57 12.64 3.50 -8.07
N ALA A 58 13.55 2.62 -7.68
CA ALA A 58 13.69 2.18 -6.29
C ALA A 58 13.97 3.36 -5.34
N GLU A 59 14.86 4.26 -5.73
CA GLU A 59 15.15 5.51 -5.00
C GLU A 59 13.92 6.42 -4.92
N PHE A 60 13.21 6.58 -6.04
CA PHE A 60 11.99 7.38 -6.10
C PHE A 60 10.90 6.89 -5.15
N ILE A 61 10.70 5.57 -5.02
CA ILE A 61 9.71 5.02 -4.07
C ILE A 61 10.04 5.43 -2.61
N GLY A 62 11.33 5.61 -2.29
CA GLY A 62 11.77 6.11 -1.00
C GLY A 62 11.56 7.61 -0.77
N SER A 63 11.27 8.39 -1.80
CA SER A 63 11.12 9.85 -1.72
C SER A 63 9.83 10.29 -1.05
N GLU A 64 9.80 11.54 -0.54
CA GLU A 64 8.61 12.08 0.13
C GLU A 64 7.40 12.19 -0.81
N SER A 65 7.61 12.45 -2.11
CA SER A 65 6.50 12.51 -3.08
C SER A 65 5.82 11.15 -3.25
N ALA A 66 6.59 10.07 -3.36
CA ALA A 66 6.04 8.72 -3.39
C ALA A 66 5.37 8.34 -2.05
N ARG A 67 6.01 8.67 -0.91
CA ARG A 67 5.46 8.42 0.43
C ARG A 67 4.14 9.17 0.66
N ALA A 68 4.02 10.39 0.17
CA ALA A 68 2.78 11.16 0.26
C ALA A 68 1.62 10.47 -0.50
N VAL A 69 1.90 9.87 -1.67
CA VAL A 69 0.91 9.07 -2.40
C VAL A 69 0.52 7.82 -1.61
N LEU A 70 1.49 7.11 -1.02
CA LEU A 70 1.24 5.92 -0.21
C LEU A 70 0.36 6.26 1.02
N ARG A 71 0.69 7.31 1.78
CA ARG A 71 -0.12 7.73 2.93
C ARG A 71 -1.53 8.15 2.52
N ARG A 72 -1.70 8.83 1.38
CA ARG A 72 -3.02 9.20 0.83
C ARG A 72 -3.93 7.98 0.60
N TYR A 73 -3.35 6.82 0.28
CA TYR A 73 -4.08 5.58 0.08
C TYR A 73 -4.02 4.62 1.28
N GLY A 74 -3.68 5.14 2.47
CA GLY A 74 -3.80 4.38 3.72
C GLY A 74 -2.65 3.41 3.98
N PHE A 75 -1.52 3.55 3.29
CA PHE A 75 -0.29 2.84 3.65
C PHE A 75 0.44 3.57 4.76
N GLU A 76 0.90 2.82 5.75
CA GLU A 76 1.78 3.30 6.80
C GLU A 76 3.23 3.05 6.41
N LEU A 77 4.12 3.96 6.80
CA LEU A 77 5.54 3.74 6.63
C LEU A 77 6.02 2.87 7.79
N PRO A 78 6.90 1.88 7.54
CA PRO A 78 7.53 1.15 8.62
C PRO A 78 8.13 2.14 9.61
N ALA A 79 7.91 1.91 10.91
CA ALA A 79 8.73 2.56 11.92
C ALA A 79 10.19 2.29 11.53
N VAL A 80 11.04 3.32 11.54
CA VAL A 80 12.45 3.16 11.19
C VAL A 80 13.03 2.12 12.15
N SER A 81 13.13 0.88 11.69
CA SER A 81 13.89 -0.14 12.36
C SER A 81 15.34 0.30 12.21
N ALA A 82 15.90 0.89 13.27
CA ALA A 82 17.33 1.01 13.42
C ALA A 82 17.91 -0.36 13.08
N GLY A 83 18.73 -0.41 12.02
CA GLY A 83 19.20 -1.65 11.44
C GLY A 83 19.72 -2.60 12.51
N ARG A 84 19.31 -3.87 12.43
CA ARG A 84 20.11 -4.96 12.98
C ARG A 84 21.23 -5.27 12.00
#